data_AF-Q03SF8-F1
#
_entry.id   AF-Q03SF8-F1
#
_cell.length_a   1.000
_cell.length_b   1.000
_cell.length_c   1.000
_cell.angle_alpha   90.00
_cell.angle_beta   90.00
_cell.angle_gamma   90.00
#
_symmetry.space_group_name_H-M   'P 1'
#
loop_
_entity.id
_entity.type
_entity.pdbx_description
1 polymer ?
#
loop_
_entity_poly.entity_id
_entity_poly.type
_entity_poly.pdbx_seq_one_letter_code
_entity_poly.pdbx_strand_id
1 'polypeptide(L)'
;MKNIKKNITIIALSFTLFMGGTVPVVPNATVAHAKTTYVWIAPKHGMKYHYSKHCRGLKRASYKKHVTLRWAKKHGYTKCHFE
;
A
#
# COMPACT_ATOMS: atom_id res chain seq x y z
N MET A 1 23.01 -12.51 13.18
CA MET A 1 22.47 -12.22 14.52
C MET A 1 21.71 -10.90 14.48
N LYS A 2 20.39 -10.91 14.68
CA LYS A 2 19.57 -9.69 14.84
C LYS A 2 18.34 -10.00 15.71
N ASN A 3 18.55 -9.82 17.01
CA ASN A 3 17.63 -9.34 18.04
C ASN A 3 16.30 -10.07 18.28
N ILE A 4 16.41 -11.06 19.16
CA ILE A 4 15.39 -11.58 20.09
C ILE A 4 14.73 -10.41 20.84
N LYS A 5 13.42 -10.22 20.69
CA LYS A 5 12.47 -9.75 21.74
C LYS A 5 11.07 -10.25 21.40
N LYS A 6 10.36 -10.76 22.42
CA LYS A 6 8.95 -11.22 22.48
C LYS A 6 8.73 -12.75 22.54
N ASN A 7 9.41 -13.39 23.48
CA ASN A 7 8.77 -14.43 24.29
C ASN A 7 8.28 -13.77 25.59
N ILE A 8 7.34 -14.42 26.29
CA ILE A 8 6.61 -14.02 27.51
C ILE A 8 5.29 -13.33 27.12
N THR A 9 4.07 -13.84 27.29
CA THR A 9 3.42 -14.93 28.06
C THR A 9 1.97 -14.91 27.54
N ILE A 10 1.21 -15.99 27.42
CA ILE A 10 0.45 -16.58 28.53
C ILE A 10 0.06 -18.01 28.11
N ILE A 11 0.45 -18.92 28.99
CA ILE A 11 0.07 -20.32 29.10
C ILE A 11 -1.43 -20.39 29.42
N ALA A 12 -2.21 -21.11 28.61
CA ALA A 12 -3.42 -21.84 29.03
C ALA A 12 -4.06 -22.56 27.81
N LEU A 13 -3.27 -23.34 27.08
CA LEU A 13 -3.76 -24.17 25.97
C LEU A 13 -4.07 -25.61 26.42
N SER A 14 -4.35 -25.78 27.70
CA SER A 14 -4.52 -27.10 28.34
C SER A 14 -5.54 -27.02 29.48
N PHE A 15 -6.79 -26.69 29.19
CA PHE A 15 -7.94 -27.17 29.96
C PHE A 15 -9.24 -26.88 29.19
N THR A 16 -10.16 -27.84 29.20
CA THR A 16 -11.55 -27.83 28.67
C THR A 16 -11.69 -27.74 27.12
N LEU A 17 -11.83 -28.78 26.29
CA LEU A 17 -12.28 -30.18 26.42
C LEU A 17 -13.27 -30.43 27.54
N PHE A 18 -14.36 -29.66 27.62
CA PHE A 18 -15.61 -30.09 28.25
C PHE A 18 -16.70 -29.09 27.82
N MET A 19 -17.74 -29.61 27.15
CA MET A 19 -19.03 -28.96 26.86
C MET A 19 -19.09 -27.87 25.78
N GLY A 20 -19.75 -28.24 24.68
CA GLY A 20 -20.50 -27.31 23.82
C GLY A 20 -19.64 -26.68 22.74
N GLY A 21 -19.75 -27.24 21.52
CA GLY A 21 -19.09 -26.70 20.34
C GLY A 21 -19.47 -25.23 20.10
N THR A 22 -18.60 -24.32 20.50
CA THR A 22 -18.55 -22.98 19.94
C THR A 22 -17.46 -23.02 18.89
N VAL A 23 -17.88 -23.12 17.63
CA VAL A 23 -17.02 -22.84 16.48
C VAL A 23 -16.26 -21.54 16.75
N PRO A 24 -14.91 -21.52 16.64
CA PRO A 24 -14.20 -20.26 16.71
C PRO A 24 -14.66 -19.43 15.53
N VAL A 25 -15.45 -18.39 15.81
CA VAL A 25 -15.71 -17.33 14.85
C VAL A 25 -14.36 -16.67 14.62
N VAL A 26 -13.64 -17.14 13.60
CA VAL A 26 -12.46 -16.46 13.09
C VAL A 26 -12.99 -15.08 12.68
N PRO A 27 -12.62 -13.98 13.36
CA PRO A 27 -12.97 -12.68 12.85
C PRO A 27 -12.30 -12.62 11.49
N ASN A 28 -13.13 -12.68 10.43
CA ASN A 28 -12.69 -12.44 9.07
C ASN A 28 -12.30 -10.96 9.05
N ALA A 29 -11.12 -10.67 9.58
CA ALA A 29 -10.52 -9.37 9.59
C ALA A 29 -10.34 -9.04 8.12
N THR A 30 -11.33 -8.34 7.56
CA THR A 30 -11.22 -7.64 6.32
C THR A 30 -10.18 -6.57 6.58
N VAL A 31 -8.90 -6.95 6.50
CA VAL A 31 -7.79 -6.03 6.34
C VAL A 31 -8.14 -5.26 5.09
N ALA A 32 -8.66 -4.05 5.29
CA ALA A 32 -8.91 -3.10 4.23
C ALA A 32 -7.53 -2.75 3.66
N HIS A 33 -7.07 -3.55 2.68
CA HIS A 33 -5.84 -3.30 1.96
C HIS A 33 -6.05 -1.98 1.23
N ALA A 34 -5.45 -0.91 1.76
CA ALA A 34 -5.51 0.40 1.16
C ALA A 34 -5.10 0.30 -0.31
N LYS A 35 -6.02 0.64 -1.23
CA LYS A 35 -5.76 0.56 -2.67
C LYS A 35 -4.58 1.46 -3.01
N THR A 36 -3.47 0.85 -3.36
CA THR A 36 -2.28 1.59 -3.80
C THR A 36 -2.54 2.11 -5.19
N THR A 37 -2.74 3.42 -5.30
CA THR A 37 -2.92 4.08 -6.59
C THR A 37 -1.55 4.34 -7.22
N TYR A 38 -1.38 3.92 -8.46
CA TYR A 38 -0.17 4.16 -9.23
C TYR A 38 -0.37 5.29 -10.24
N VAL A 39 0.70 6.02 -10.49
CA VAL A 39 0.76 7.18 -11.37
C VAL A 39 2.05 7.17 -12.18
N TRP A 40 2.01 7.83 -13.32
CA TRP A 40 3.13 8.09 -14.20
C TRP A 40 3.72 9.47 -13.91
N ILE A 41 5.05 9.52 -13.81
CA ILE A 41 5.80 10.77 -13.67
C ILE A 41 6.83 10.86 -14.80
N ALA A 42 7.17 12.09 -15.18
CA ALA A 42 8.25 12.37 -16.12
C ALA A 42 9.30 13.27 -15.45
N PRO A 43 10.31 12.68 -14.76
CA PRO A 43 11.25 13.45 -13.94
C PRO A 43 12.03 14.52 -14.71
N LYS A 44 12.25 14.32 -16.02
CA LYS A 44 12.97 15.25 -16.90
C LYS A 44 12.09 16.33 -17.53
N HIS A 45 10.77 16.24 -17.40
CA HIS A 45 9.80 17.11 -18.10
C HIS A 45 8.96 17.96 -17.15
N GLY A 46 9.13 17.78 -15.83
CA GLY A 46 8.51 18.60 -14.79
C GLY A 46 8.05 17.78 -13.58
N MET A 47 7.67 18.50 -12.51
CA MET A 47 7.17 17.90 -11.27
C MET A 47 5.66 17.69 -11.32
N LYS A 48 5.18 16.96 -12.34
CA LYS A 48 3.76 16.58 -12.46
C LYS A 48 3.58 15.06 -12.49
N TYR A 49 2.57 14.58 -11.80
CA TYR A 49 2.11 13.19 -11.87
C TYR A 49 0.84 13.09 -12.71
N HIS A 50 0.67 11.92 -13.31
CA HIS A 50 -0.40 11.63 -14.26
C HIS A 50 -0.97 10.23 -14.00
N TYR A 51 -2.28 10.05 -14.04
CA TYR A 51 -2.93 8.74 -13.98
C TYR A 51 -2.77 7.95 -15.30
N SER A 52 -2.72 8.65 -16.44
CA SER A 52 -2.60 8.04 -17.77
C SER A 52 -1.25 8.31 -18.42
N LYS A 53 -0.66 7.25 -19.00
CA LYS A 53 0.58 7.33 -19.79
C LYS A 53 0.46 8.21 -21.05
N HIS A 54 -0.77 8.42 -21.53
CA HIS A 54 -1.11 9.14 -22.76
C HIS A 54 -1.55 10.59 -22.53
N CYS A 55 -1.45 11.11 -21.31
CA CYS A 55 -1.74 12.51 -21.02
C CYS A 55 -0.91 13.45 -21.93
N ARG A 56 -1.48 14.59 -22.32
CA ARG A 56 -0.82 15.56 -23.21
C ARG A 56 0.54 16.01 -22.68
N GLY A 57 0.67 16.20 -21.36
CA GLY A 57 1.94 16.55 -20.72
C GLY A 57 3.02 15.45 -20.78
N LEU A 58 2.62 14.19 -21.03
CA LEU A 58 3.51 13.04 -21.18
C LEU A 58 3.80 12.69 -22.65
N LYS A 59 3.16 13.33 -23.64
CA LYS A 59 3.40 13.01 -25.06
C LYS A 59 4.83 13.32 -25.51
N ARG A 60 5.40 14.42 -25.02
CA ARG A 60 6.79 14.82 -25.32
C ARG A 60 7.82 14.19 -24.38
N ALA A 61 7.37 13.45 -23.36
CA ALA A 61 8.25 12.85 -22.38
C ALA A 61 8.89 11.57 -22.93
N SER A 62 10.20 11.62 -23.20
CA SER A 62 11.00 10.46 -23.60
C SER A 62 11.17 9.43 -22.48
N TYR A 63 11.17 9.88 -21.22
CA TYR A 63 11.37 9.02 -20.06
C TYR A 63 10.23 9.16 -19.05
N LYS A 64 9.61 8.03 -18.71
CA LYS A 64 8.45 7.93 -17.82
C LYS A 64 8.72 6.88 -16.75
N LYS A 65 8.39 7.18 -15.49
CA LYS A 65 8.43 6.22 -14.37
C LYS A 65 7.03 5.95 -13.87
N HIS A 66 6.77 4.72 -13.46
CA HIS A 66 5.55 4.31 -12.79
C HIS A 66 5.83 4.25 -11.28
N VAL A 67 5.15 5.10 -10.51
CA VAL A 67 5.36 5.24 -9.07
C VAL A 67 4.02 5.27 -8.35
N THR A 68 4.03 5.13 -7.02
CA THR A 68 2.79 5.28 -6.24
C THR A 68 2.43 6.76 -6.10
N LEU A 69 1.13 7.06 -6.00
CA LEU A 69 0.63 8.41 -5.76
C LEU A 69 1.22 9.01 -4.47
N ARG A 70 1.36 8.18 -3.43
CA ARG A 70 1.95 8.59 -2.15
C ARG A 70 3.41 9.02 -2.31
N TRP A 71 4.18 8.28 -3.10
CA TRP A 71 5.56 8.65 -3.43
C TRP A 71 5.59 9.97 -4.20
N ALA A 72 4.77 10.11 -5.24
CA ALA A 72 4.71 11.32 -6.06
C ALA A 72 4.42 12.57 -5.21
N LYS A 73 3.40 12.50 -4.34
CA LYS A 73 3.06 13.59 -3.40
C LYS A 73 4.19 13.89 -2.42
N LYS A 74 4.83 12.86 -1.84
CA LYS A 74 5.96 13.02 -0.91
C LYS A 74 7.16 13.71 -1.57
N HIS A 75 7.36 13.50 -2.86
CA HIS A 75 8.43 14.12 -3.64
C HIS A 75 8.02 15.46 -4.29
N GLY A 76 6.87 16.03 -3.92
CA GLY A 76 6.44 17.34 -4.40
C GLY A 76 5.87 17.36 -5.82
N TYR A 77 5.53 16.21 -6.40
CA TYR A 77 4.85 16.17 -7.70
C TYR A 77 3.40 16.66 -7.55
N THR A 78 2.97 17.50 -8.47
CA THR A 78 1.62 18.08 -8.54
C THR A 78 0.75 17.35 -9.57
N LYS A 79 -0.58 17.42 -9.43
CA LYS A 79 -1.48 16.81 -10.42
C LYS A 79 -1.34 17.52 -11.77
N CYS A 80 -1.30 16.76 -12.86
CA CYS A 80 -1.50 17.35 -14.18
C CYS A 80 -2.89 18.00 -14.29
N HIS A 81 -2.95 19.21 -14.86
CA HIS A 81 -4.20 19.95 -15.06
C HIS A 81 -4.96 19.49 -16.32
N PHE A 82 -4.27 18.80 -17.24
CA PHE A 82 -4.84 18.35 -18.51
C PHE A 82 -5.50 16.97 -18.41
N GLU A 83 -5.79 16.50 -17.19
CA GLU A 83 -6.14 15.12 -16.87
C GLU A 83 -7.37 15.00 -15.98
#